data_AF-A0A7S4KS23-F1
#
_entry.id   AF-A0A7S4KS23-F1
#
_cell.length_a   1.000
_cell.length_b   1.000
_cell.length_c   1.000
_cell.angle_alpha   90.00
_cell.angle_beta   90.00
_cell.angle_gamma   90.00
#
_symmetry.space_group_name_H-M   'P 1'
#
loop_
_entity.id
_entity.type
_entity.pdbx_description
1 polymer ?
#
loop_
_entity_poly.entity_id
_entity_poly.type
_entity_poly.pdbx_seq_one_letter_code
_entity_poly.pdbx_strand_id
1 'polypeptide(L)'
;MTIWCLLTADEDFQAFTPPPDFNNEWQTRLLYLSLDEVSDEGMHDLAYEDQIKDFCTDCRCIICFENVAVKFRLAHFHFGNLNPHALPNTIRSLRLFACKQHYPLYTRSLPKDLRGIGLRQNRIYGRLDLTTLPPLLQLANFRENELCGPIDLTKLPKDLQKLDLSSNSIRQHTVFYDSVPENLVIRLDGPNERRRIRNVVALNPNERRRDKRGFDLVTSKNMR
;
A
#
# COMPACT_ATOMS: atom_id res chain seq x y z
N MET A 1 -25.31 -4.14 -8.32
CA MET A 1 -24.78 -3.15 -7.35
C MET A 1 -23.33 -3.51 -7.09
N THR A 2 -22.44 -2.76 -7.73
CA THR A 2 -21.09 -3.18 -8.09
C THR A 2 -20.11 -2.87 -6.95
N ILE A 3 -19.34 -3.88 -6.53
CA ILE A 3 -18.22 -3.77 -5.57
C ILE A 3 -17.05 -3.04 -6.26
N TRP A 4 -17.26 -1.76 -6.58
CA TRP A 4 -16.29 -0.91 -7.27
C TRP A 4 -15.81 0.28 -6.41
N CYS A 5 -15.94 0.18 -5.08
CA CYS A 5 -15.56 1.25 -4.14
C CYS A 5 -14.73 0.81 -2.92
N LEU A 6 -14.15 -0.39 -2.87
CA LEU A 6 -13.44 -0.88 -1.67
C LEU A 6 -11.95 -0.49 -1.60
N LEU A 7 -11.56 0.65 -2.15
CA LEU A 7 -10.39 1.42 -1.70
C LEU A 7 -10.66 2.93 -1.60
N THR A 8 -11.87 3.37 -2.00
CA THR A 8 -12.36 4.73 -1.76
C THR A 8 -13.03 4.84 -0.39
N ALA A 9 -13.70 3.78 0.09
CA ALA A 9 -14.15 3.71 1.47
C ALA A 9 -12.95 3.60 2.41
N ASP A 10 -12.84 4.53 3.38
CA ASP A 10 -12.13 4.28 4.62
C ASP A 10 -12.74 3.02 5.22
N GLU A 11 -12.13 1.85 5.03
CA GLU A 11 -12.47 0.73 5.89
C GLU A 11 -11.98 1.11 7.30
N ASP A 12 -12.94 1.26 8.21
CA ASP A 12 -12.66 1.49 9.61
C ASP A 12 -12.01 0.23 10.17
N PHE A 13 -10.69 0.20 10.12
CA PHE A 13 -9.89 -0.79 10.81
C PHE A 13 -10.18 -0.67 12.32
N GLN A 14 -11.12 -1.49 12.80
CA GLN A 14 -11.60 -1.45 14.19
C GLN A 14 -10.47 -1.60 15.23
N ALA A 15 -10.76 -1.04 16.41
CA ALA A 15 -9.99 -0.98 17.65
C ALA A 15 -8.55 -0.48 17.48
N PHE A 16 -8.36 0.83 17.60
CA PHE A 16 -7.08 1.44 17.92
C PHE A 16 -7.06 1.80 19.40
N THR A 17 -6.05 1.34 20.11
CA THR A 17 -5.71 1.83 21.45
C THR A 17 -4.34 2.50 21.32
N PRO A 18 -4.18 3.77 21.73
CA PRO A 18 -2.88 4.41 21.75
C PRO A 18 -1.85 3.56 22.51
N PRO A 19 -0.59 3.54 22.06
CA PRO A 19 0.49 2.96 22.85
C PRO A 19 0.53 3.64 24.23
N PRO A 20 0.71 2.88 25.33
CA PRO A 20 0.70 3.44 26.69
C PRO A 20 1.78 4.51 26.92
N ASP A 21 2.91 4.44 26.19
CA ASP A 21 4.02 5.41 26.25
C ASP A 21 4.11 6.28 24.98
N PHE A 22 2.96 6.61 24.36
CA PHE A 22 2.94 7.40 23.14
C PHE A 22 3.58 8.79 23.32
N ASN A 23 4.49 9.15 22.41
CA ASN A 23 5.20 10.43 22.42
C ASN A 23 4.84 11.26 21.16
N ASN A 24 4.16 12.39 21.38
CA ASN A 24 3.73 13.27 20.30
C ASN A 24 4.88 14.02 19.62
N GLU A 25 5.99 14.28 20.33
CA GLU A 25 7.18 14.92 19.75
C GLU A 25 7.82 14.00 18.70
N TRP A 26 7.97 12.70 19.02
CA TRP A 26 8.50 11.72 18.07
C TRP A 26 7.59 11.53 16.86
N GLN A 27 6.27 11.47 17.06
CA GLN A 27 5.32 11.45 15.95
C GLN A 27 5.52 12.66 15.04
N THR A 28 5.55 13.87 15.62
CA THR A 28 5.72 15.12 14.88
C THR A 28 7.02 15.10 14.07
N ARG A 29 8.15 14.68 14.67
CA ARG A 29 9.44 14.56 13.96
C ARG A 29 9.39 13.60 12.77
N LEU A 30 8.81 12.42 12.97
CA LEU A 30 8.66 11.41 11.92
C LEU A 30 7.75 11.90 10.79
N LEU A 31 6.66 12.60 11.12
CA LEU A 31 5.78 13.19 10.11
C LEU A 31 6.48 14.29 9.30
N TYR A 32 7.27 15.16 9.93
CA TYR A 32 8.11 16.12 9.19
C TYR A 32 9.13 15.43 8.30
N LEU A 33 9.82 14.39 8.78
CA LEU A 33 10.75 13.60 7.96
C LEU A 33 10.07 12.88 6.81
N SER A 34 8.79 12.52 6.94
CA SER A 34 8.01 11.93 5.86
C SER A 34 7.65 12.92 4.74
N LEU A 35 7.80 14.21 5.01
CA LEU A 35 7.45 15.35 4.15
C LEU A 35 8.69 16.18 3.78
N ASP A 36 9.91 15.67 4.01
CA ASP A 36 11.15 16.43 3.84
C ASP A 36 11.43 16.90 2.40
N GLU A 37 10.96 16.14 1.40
CA GLU A 37 11.02 16.52 -0.02
C GLU A 37 9.79 17.30 -0.52
N VAL A 38 8.83 17.61 0.36
CA VAL A 38 7.67 18.44 0.00
C VAL A 38 8.06 19.91 0.03
N SER A 39 7.77 20.62 -1.06
CA SER A 39 8.02 22.06 -1.18
C SER A 39 7.20 22.89 -0.19
N ASP A 40 7.64 24.11 0.09
CA ASP A 40 6.92 25.05 0.97
C ASP A 40 5.49 25.31 0.51
N GLU A 41 5.27 25.43 -0.81
CA GLU A 41 3.93 25.56 -1.40
C GLU A 41 3.06 24.34 -1.08
N GLY A 42 3.64 23.14 -1.17
CA GLY A 42 2.99 21.91 -0.76
C GLY A 42 2.68 21.88 0.73
N MET A 43 3.61 22.29 1.58
CA MET A 43 3.38 22.36 3.03
C MET A 43 2.24 23.31 3.39
N HIS A 44 2.09 24.42 2.66
CA HIS A 44 0.95 25.33 2.79
C HIS A 44 -0.37 24.70 2.30
N ASP A 45 -0.36 24.00 1.15
CA ASP A 45 -1.53 23.26 0.64
C ASP A 45 -2.02 22.16 1.62
N LEU A 46 -1.10 21.55 2.35
CA LEU A 46 -1.40 20.54 3.37
C LEU A 46 -2.01 21.11 4.65
N ALA A 47 -1.81 22.40 4.95
CA ALA A 47 -2.29 23.03 6.16
C ALA A 47 -3.78 23.43 6.06
N TYR A 48 -4.54 23.33 7.15
CA TYR A 48 -5.88 23.92 7.22
C TYR A 48 -5.82 25.45 7.24
N GLU A 49 -4.81 25.99 7.92
CA GLU A 49 -4.52 27.43 8.04
C GLU A 49 -3.17 27.76 7.36
N ASP A 50 -2.36 28.65 7.92
CA ASP A 50 -1.13 29.14 7.30
C ASP A 50 0.04 28.16 7.37
N GLN A 51 0.13 27.37 8.45
CA GLN A 51 1.21 26.41 8.68
C GLN A 51 0.76 25.23 9.56
N ILE A 52 1.49 24.13 9.49
CA ILE A 52 1.28 22.97 10.38
C ILE A 52 2.06 23.20 11.67
N LYS A 53 1.38 23.35 12.81
CA LYS A 53 2.03 23.35 14.14
C LYS A 53 1.84 22.00 14.83
N ASP A 54 0.64 21.43 14.70
CA ASP A 54 0.30 20.08 15.13
C ASP A 54 -0.35 19.32 13.95
N PHE A 55 0.19 18.14 13.62
CA PHE A 55 -0.28 17.37 12.48
C PHE A 55 -1.71 16.84 12.63
N CYS A 56 -2.18 16.62 13.86
CA CYS A 56 -3.51 16.10 14.12
C CYS A 56 -4.62 17.16 14.01
N THR A 57 -4.29 18.42 14.26
CA THR A 57 -5.25 19.53 14.15
C THR A 57 -5.10 20.30 12.84
N ASP A 58 -3.86 20.43 12.34
CA ASP A 58 -3.55 21.41 11.29
C ASP A 58 -3.26 20.75 9.93
N CYS A 59 -2.94 19.44 9.83
CA CYS A 59 -2.74 18.79 8.52
C CYS A 59 -4.04 18.20 7.96
N ARG A 60 -4.36 18.55 6.71
CA ARG A 60 -5.42 17.91 5.91
C ARG A 60 -5.11 16.44 5.57
N CYS A 61 -3.83 16.10 5.58
CA CYS A 61 -3.28 14.83 5.15
C CYS A 61 -3.30 13.73 6.22
N ILE A 62 -3.35 14.12 7.50
CA ILE A 62 -3.31 13.20 8.64
C ILE A 62 -4.71 13.10 9.24
N ILE A 63 -5.06 11.88 9.64
CA ILE A 63 -6.22 11.62 10.50
C ILE A 63 -5.68 10.98 11.77
N CYS A 64 -6.06 11.55 12.91
CA CYS A 64 -5.67 11.06 14.22
C CYS A 64 -6.82 10.43 14.99
N PHE A 65 -6.47 9.52 15.89
CA PHE A 65 -7.34 8.99 16.93
C PHE A 65 -6.66 9.23 18.27
N GLU A 66 -7.31 9.95 19.19
CA GLU A 66 -6.73 10.32 20.49
C GLU A 66 -5.31 10.93 20.36
N ASN A 67 -5.15 11.88 19.44
CA ASN A 67 -3.88 12.55 19.08
C ASN A 67 -2.78 11.66 18.47
N VAL A 68 -3.09 10.40 18.14
CA VAL A 68 -2.16 9.53 17.43
C VAL A 68 -2.51 9.50 15.94
N ALA A 69 -1.54 9.81 15.08
CA ALA A 69 -1.66 9.72 13.64
C ALA A 69 -1.85 8.26 13.23
N VAL A 70 -3.01 7.98 12.64
CA VAL A 70 -3.43 6.63 12.25
C VAL A 70 -3.66 6.48 10.75
N LYS A 71 -3.99 7.57 10.04
CA LYS A 71 -4.14 7.54 8.58
C LYS A 71 -3.36 8.69 7.95
N PHE A 72 -2.71 8.41 6.82
CA PHE A 72 -2.06 9.38 5.95
C PHE A 72 -2.71 9.27 4.57
N ARG A 73 -3.27 10.38 4.05
CA ARG A 73 -3.94 10.39 2.75
C ARG A 73 -3.56 11.61 1.91
N LEU A 74 -3.25 11.39 0.65
CA LEU A 74 -3.14 12.41 -0.39
C LEU A 74 -3.76 11.92 -1.70
N ALA A 75 -4.37 12.84 -2.42
CA ALA A 75 -4.90 12.60 -3.76
C ALA A 75 -4.55 13.79 -4.64
N HIS A 76 -4.03 13.53 -5.84
CA HIS A 76 -3.67 14.58 -6.81
C HIS A 76 -2.66 15.62 -6.28
N PHE A 77 -1.84 15.25 -5.29
CA PHE A 77 -0.82 16.10 -4.69
C PHE A 77 0.47 16.06 -5.51
N HIS A 78 1.00 17.21 -5.93
CA HIS A 78 2.11 17.28 -6.90
C HIS A 78 3.30 18.11 -6.44
N PHE A 79 3.44 18.34 -5.14
CA PHE A 79 4.39 19.29 -4.56
C PHE A 79 5.68 18.67 -4.01
N GLY A 80 5.99 17.43 -4.39
CA GLY A 80 7.17 16.71 -3.94
C GLY A 80 6.91 15.24 -3.66
N ASN A 81 7.97 14.52 -3.32
CA ASN A 81 7.86 13.14 -2.85
C ASN A 81 7.58 13.11 -1.35
N LEU A 82 6.89 12.06 -0.94
CA LEU A 82 6.83 11.63 0.43
C LEU A 82 7.90 10.57 0.70
N ASN A 83 8.40 10.55 1.92
CA ASN A 83 9.22 9.47 2.45
C ASN A 83 8.35 8.53 3.31
N PRO A 84 7.76 7.45 2.73
CA PRO A 84 6.91 6.54 3.49
C PRO A 84 7.68 5.73 4.54
N HIS A 85 9.01 5.69 4.46
CA HIS A 85 9.86 4.95 5.40
C HIS A 85 10.15 5.71 6.70
N ALA A 86 9.85 7.01 6.72
CA ALA A 86 9.92 7.84 7.92
C ALA A 86 8.59 7.93 8.66
N LEU A 87 7.51 7.33 8.14
CA LEU A 87 6.20 7.38 8.77
C LEU A 87 6.20 6.71 10.16
N PRO A 88 5.47 7.28 11.14
CA PRO A 88 5.25 6.62 12.43
C PRO A 88 4.67 5.22 12.27
N ASN A 89 5.12 4.27 13.11
CA ASN A 89 4.59 2.90 13.12
C ASN A 89 3.08 2.84 13.43
N THR A 90 2.52 3.91 14.03
CA THR A 90 1.11 4.04 14.36
C THR A 90 0.21 4.23 13.13
N ILE A 91 0.77 4.57 11.97
CA ILE A 91 0.03 4.68 10.71
C ILE A 91 -0.50 3.30 10.30
N ARG A 92 -1.83 3.17 10.27
CA ARG A 92 -2.55 1.96 9.87
C ARG A 92 -3.06 2.01 8.43
N SER A 93 -3.24 3.21 7.89
CA SER A 93 -3.72 3.41 6.51
C SER A 93 -2.88 4.47 5.80
N LEU A 94 -2.20 4.07 4.72
CA LEU A 94 -1.48 4.98 3.83
C LEU A 94 -2.13 4.98 2.45
N ARG A 95 -2.68 6.13 2.03
CA ARG A 95 -3.34 6.28 0.72
C ARG A 95 -2.75 7.43 -0.08
N LEU A 96 -2.02 7.13 -1.15
CA LEU A 96 -1.45 8.09 -2.08
C LEU A 96 -2.00 7.79 -3.47
N PHE A 97 -2.92 8.61 -3.95
CA PHE A 97 -3.56 8.42 -5.25
C PHE A 97 -3.16 9.51 -6.23
N ALA A 98 -2.64 9.14 -7.41
CA ALA A 98 -2.37 10.10 -8.48
C ALA A 98 -1.48 11.28 -8.02
N CYS A 99 -0.46 11.04 -7.19
CA CYS A 99 0.37 12.07 -6.57
C CYS A 99 1.76 12.23 -7.25
N LYS A 100 1.98 11.59 -8.41
CA LYS A 100 3.27 11.60 -9.15
C LYS A 100 4.49 11.18 -8.30
N GLN A 101 4.27 10.42 -7.23
CA GLN A 101 5.32 10.01 -6.31
C GLN A 101 6.36 9.15 -7.03
N HIS A 102 7.65 9.45 -6.83
CA HIS A 102 8.76 8.84 -7.54
C HIS A 102 9.93 8.58 -6.58
N TYR A 103 9.91 7.40 -5.95
CA TYR A 103 10.93 6.91 -5.03
C TYR A 103 10.99 5.37 -5.06
N PRO A 104 12.09 4.75 -4.59
CA PRO A 104 12.15 3.30 -4.43
C PRO A 104 11.30 2.88 -3.22
N LEU A 105 10.49 1.83 -3.36
CA LEU A 105 9.70 1.29 -2.24
C LEU A 105 10.45 0.17 -1.51
N TYR A 106 10.66 0.32 -0.20
CA TYR A 106 11.24 -0.70 0.68
C TYR A 106 10.20 -1.19 1.69
N THR A 107 9.53 -2.32 1.40
CA THR A 107 8.43 -2.86 2.21
C THR A 107 8.83 -3.14 3.66
N ARG A 108 10.07 -3.59 3.90
CA ARG A 108 10.64 -3.80 5.25
C ARG A 108 10.67 -2.56 6.14
N SER A 109 10.64 -1.38 5.53
CA SER A 109 10.74 -0.08 6.20
C SER A 109 9.39 0.64 6.28
N LEU A 110 8.30 -0.02 5.87
CA LEU A 110 6.96 0.52 6.03
C LEU A 110 6.50 0.42 7.51
N PRO A 111 5.55 1.26 7.94
CA PRO A 111 5.00 1.18 9.29
C PRO A 111 4.46 -0.21 9.62
N LYS A 112 4.85 -0.74 10.78
CA LYS A 112 4.56 -2.12 11.19
C LYS A 112 3.07 -2.39 11.43
N ASP A 113 2.31 -1.37 11.86
CA ASP A 113 0.88 -1.51 12.14
C ASP A 113 0.00 -1.24 10.90
N LEU A 114 0.60 -1.09 9.71
CA LEU A 114 -0.16 -0.91 8.47
C LEU A 114 -1.13 -2.07 8.24
N ARG A 115 -2.39 -1.71 8.02
CA ARG A 115 -3.48 -2.61 7.63
C ARG A 115 -3.93 -2.35 6.20
N GLY A 116 -3.78 -1.11 5.71
CA GLY A 116 -4.07 -0.75 4.33
C GLY A 116 -2.98 0.12 3.71
N ILE A 117 -2.52 -0.24 2.52
CA ILE A 117 -1.63 0.58 1.69
C ILE A 117 -2.18 0.69 0.27
N GLY A 118 -2.41 1.92 -0.18
CA GLY A 118 -2.92 2.23 -1.51
C GLY A 118 -2.07 3.29 -2.18
N LEU A 119 -1.20 2.90 -3.10
CA LEU A 119 -0.24 3.78 -3.78
C LEU A 119 -0.55 3.93 -5.27
N ARG A 120 -1.81 3.73 -5.67
CA ARG A 120 -2.21 3.60 -7.07
C ARG A 120 -1.91 4.87 -7.88
N GLN A 121 -1.49 4.68 -9.13
CA GLN A 121 -1.31 5.75 -10.12
C GLN A 121 -0.21 6.73 -9.72
N ASN A 122 0.96 6.21 -9.36
CA ASN A 122 2.18 7.00 -9.13
C ASN A 122 3.30 6.52 -10.06
N ARG A 123 4.54 6.90 -9.78
CA ARG A 123 5.76 6.48 -10.48
C ARG A 123 6.71 5.75 -9.52
N ILE A 124 6.16 5.08 -8.51
CA ILE A 124 6.96 4.41 -7.48
C ILE A 124 7.67 3.23 -8.13
N TYR A 125 8.98 3.09 -7.87
CA TYR A 125 9.83 2.12 -8.54
C TYR A 125 10.58 1.24 -7.54
N GLY A 126 11.46 0.39 -8.06
CA GLY A 126 12.26 -0.53 -7.27
C GLY A 126 11.64 -1.93 -7.20
N ARG A 127 12.43 -2.85 -6.63
CA ARG A 127 12.04 -4.26 -6.51
C ARG A 127 11.11 -4.44 -5.32
N LEU A 128 9.91 -4.94 -5.58
CA LEU A 128 8.93 -5.20 -4.53
C LEU A 128 9.22 -6.53 -3.82
N ASP A 129 9.64 -6.47 -2.56
CA ASP A 129 9.75 -7.64 -1.70
C ASP A 129 8.45 -7.87 -0.94
N LEU A 130 7.67 -8.85 -1.38
CA LEU A 130 6.39 -9.19 -0.76
C LEU A 130 6.57 -9.96 0.56
N THR A 131 7.74 -10.56 0.80
CA THR A 131 8.02 -11.36 2.00
C THR A 131 8.24 -10.51 3.24
N THR A 132 8.51 -9.21 3.05
CA THR A 132 8.72 -8.22 4.11
C THR A 132 7.57 -7.21 4.20
N LEU A 133 6.37 -7.56 3.71
CA LEU A 133 5.17 -6.75 3.94
C LEU A 133 4.84 -6.69 5.44
N PRO A 134 4.23 -5.60 5.93
CA PRO A 134 3.75 -5.51 7.31
C PRO A 134 2.84 -6.69 7.67
N PRO A 135 3.02 -7.32 8.84
CA PRO A 135 2.33 -8.56 9.17
C PRO A 135 0.82 -8.40 9.38
N LEU A 136 0.35 -7.20 9.70
CA LEU A 136 -1.07 -6.87 9.89
C LEU A 136 -1.75 -6.38 8.61
N LEU A 137 -1.06 -6.41 7.47
CA LEU A 137 -1.58 -5.85 6.22
C LEU A 137 -2.72 -6.71 5.66
N GLN A 138 -3.85 -6.06 5.42
CA GLN A 138 -5.07 -6.67 4.88
C GLN A 138 -5.29 -6.27 3.42
N LEU A 139 -4.97 -5.02 3.07
CA LEU A 139 -5.19 -4.47 1.74
C LEU A 139 -3.90 -3.84 1.20
N ALA A 140 -3.48 -4.28 0.02
CA ALA A 140 -2.33 -3.74 -0.70
C ALA A 140 -2.70 -3.42 -2.15
N ASN A 141 -2.60 -2.16 -2.54
CA ASN A 141 -2.81 -1.72 -3.91
C ASN A 141 -1.65 -0.86 -4.40
N PHE A 142 -0.84 -1.45 -5.26
CA PHE A 142 0.30 -0.84 -5.91
C PHE A 142 0.08 -0.62 -7.41
N ARG A 143 -1.16 -0.77 -7.90
CA ARG A 143 -1.52 -0.69 -9.32
C ARG A 143 -1.02 0.61 -9.98
N GLU A 144 -0.68 0.54 -11.26
CA GLU A 144 -0.29 1.73 -12.06
C GLU A 144 0.91 2.45 -11.42
N ASN A 145 2.04 1.74 -11.33
CA ASN A 145 3.33 2.23 -10.86
C ASN A 145 4.45 1.65 -11.73
N GLU A 146 5.70 1.83 -11.33
CA GLU A 146 6.90 1.39 -12.04
C GLU A 146 7.65 0.28 -11.28
N LEU A 147 6.99 -0.39 -10.33
CA LEU A 147 7.59 -1.46 -9.52
C LEU A 147 8.05 -2.61 -10.41
N CYS A 148 9.23 -3.16 -10.10
CA CYS A 148 9.81 -4.26 -10.87
C CYS A 148 9.92 -5.54 -10.04
N GLY A 149 10.13 -6.65 -10.74
CA GLY A 149 10.24 -7.98 -10.15
C GLY A 149 11.70 -8.40 -9.89
N PRO A 150 11.92 -9.67 -9.52
CA PRO A 150 10.91 -10.72 -9.30
C PRO A 150 10.14 -10.53 -7.98
N ILE A 151 8.96 -11.13 -7.90
CA ILE A 151 8.11 -11.19 -6.69
C ILE A 151 7.98 -12.63 -6.19
N ASP A 152 7.70 -12.78 -4.90
CA ASP A 152 7.53 -14.06 -4.24
C ASP A 152 6.21 -14.07 -3.45
N LEU A 153 5.30 -14.99 -3.73
CA LEU A 153 4.00 -15.09 -3.06
C LEU A 153 3.98 -16.18 -1.98
N THR A 154 5.13 -16.73 -1.59
CA THR A 154 5.22 -17.83 -0.61
C THR A 154 5.05 -17.36 0.83
N LYS A 155 5.30 -16.07 1.11
CA LYS A 155 5.22 -15.48 2.46
C LYS A 155 4.40 -14.21 2.44
N LEU A 156 3.07 -14.36 2.38
CA LEU A 156 2.15 -13.24 2.47
C LEU A 156 1.64 -13.08 3.92
N PRO A 157 1.28 -11.86 4.35
CA PRO A 157 0.60 -11.65 5.62
C PRO A 157 -0.66 -12.53 5.71
N LYS A 158 -0.87 -13.16 6.86
CA LYS A 158 -1.95 -14.13 7.09
C LYS A 158 -3.34 -13.55 6.82
N ASP A 159 -3.53 -12.28 7.16
CA ASP A 159 -4.80 -11.58 7.05
C ASP A 159 -4.93 -10.79 5.73
N LEU A 160 -4.01 -10.98 4.78
CA LEU A 160 -4.05 -10.28 3.49
C LEU A 160 -5.25 -10.76 2.66
N GLN A 161 -6.13 -9.84 2.31
CA GLN A 161 -7.36 -10.09 1.55
C GLN A 161 -7.23 -9.64 0.10
N LYS A 162 -6.41 -8.62 -0.17
CA LYS A 162 -6.26 -8.07 -1.53
C LYS A 162 -4.84 -7.59 -1.81
N LEU A 163 -4.31 -8.03 -2.94
CA LEU A 163 -3.03 -7.58 -3.49
C LEU A 163 -3.20 -7.21 -4.96
N ASP A 164 -3.11 -5.93 -5.29
CA ASP A 164 -3.16 -5.44 -6.67
C ASP A 164 -1.80 -4.89 -7.10
N LEU A 165 -1.15 -5.61 -8.00
CA LEU A 165 0.13 -5.30 -8.63
C LEU A 165 -0.03 -4.98 -10.11
N SER A 166 -1.27 -4.92 -10.63
CA SER A 166 -1.51 -4.76 -12.06
C SER A 166 -0.94 -3.46 -12.61
N SER A 167 -0.54 -3.46 -13.88
CA SER A 167 0.02 -2.27 -14.54
C SER A 167 1.29 -1.75 -13.85
N ASN A 168 2.22 -2.67 -13.58
CA ASN A 168 3.56 -2.39 -13.04
C ASN A 168 4.63 -3.00 -13.95
N SER A 169 5.90 -2.67 -13.70
CA SER A 169 7.05 -3.18 -14.44
C SER A 169 7.56 -4.57 -14.06
N ILE A 170 6.74 -5.38 -13.38
CA ILE A 170 7.10 -6.73 -12.95
C ILE A 170 7.28 -7.65 -14.16
N ARG A 171 8.46 -8.27 -14.29
CA ARG A 171 8.78 -9.23 -15.36
C ARG A 171 9.39 -10.47 -14.75
N GLN A 172 8.73 -11.60 -14.89
CA GLN A 172 9.21 -12.90 -14.41
C GLN A 172 8.43 -14.03 -15.09
N HIS A 173 9.09 -15.14 -15.41
CA HIS A 173 8.41 -16.23 -16.14
C HIS A 173 7.40 -16.95 -15.26
N THR A 174 7.81 -17.32 -14.05
CA THR A 174 7.02 -18.08 -13.07
C THR A 174 6.98 -17.32 -11.75
N VAL A 175 5.83 -17.33 -11.10
CA VAL A 175 5.65 -16.90 -9.71
C VAL A 175 5.27 -18.10 -8.88
N PHE A 176 5.94 -18.28 -7.75
CA PHE A 176 5.61 -19.33 -6.80
C PHE A 176 4.75 -18.77 -5.67
N TYR A 177 3.81 -19.59 -5.21
CA TYR A 177 3.02 -19.31 -4.02
C TYR A 177 2.94 -20.57 -3.15
N ASP A 178 2.70 -20.39 -1.86
CA ASP A 178 2.54 -21.46 -0.88
C ASP A 178 1.17 -21.32 -0.19
N SER A 179 1.08 -21.46 1.12
CA SER A 179 -0.16 -21.26 1.86
C SER A 179 -0.68 -19.82 1.72
N VAL A 180 -1.65 -19.63 0.82
CA VAL A 180 -2.31 -18.33 0.59
C VAL A 180 -3.57 -18.19 1.46
N PRO A 181 -3.86 -16.99 2.01
CA PRO A 181 -5.08 -16.74 2.77
C PRO A 181 -6.35 -17.11 1.98
N GLU A 182 -7.38 -17.66 2.65
CA GLU A 182 -8.61 -18.19 2.02
C GLU A 182 -9.29 -17.21 1.07
N ASN A 183 -9.38 -15.94 1.46
CA ASN A 183 -10.10 -14.91 0.72
C ASN A 183 -9.19 -13.96 -0.07
N LEU A 184 -7.92 -14.32 -0.26
CA LEU A 184 -6.96 -13.47 -0.96
C LEU A 184 -7.29 -13.34 -2.45
N VAL A 185 -7.47 -12.10 -2.91
CA VAL A 185 -7.59 -11.73 -4.32
C VAL A 185 -6.29 -11.09 -4.79
N ILE A 186 -5.63 -11.68 -5.80
CA ILE A 186 -4.38 -11.17 -6.37
C ILE A 186 -4.59 -10.71 -7.80
N ARG A 187 -4.12 -9.51 -8.15
CA ARG A 187 -4.07 -9.02 -9.53
C ARG A 187 -2.63 -8.76 -9.93
N LEU A 188 -2.14 -9.49 -10.92
CA LEU A 188 -0.76 -9.41 -11.39
C LEU A 188 -0.63 -8.71 -12.74
N ASP A 189 -1.57 -8.95 -13.66
CA ASP A 189 -1.56 -8.36 -15.00
C ASP A 189 -2.57 -7.20 -15.13
N GLY A 190 -2.18 -6.15 -15.87
CA GLY A 190 -3.12 -5.12 -16.36
C GLY A 190 -3.87 -5.57 -17.64
N PRO A 191 -4.97 -4.87 -18.01
CA PRO A 191 -5.81 -5.25 -19.16
C PRO A 191 -5.07 -5.28 -20.51
N ASN A 192 -3.97 -4.53 -20.64
CA ASN A 192 -3.20 -4.41 -21.89
C ASN A 192 -1.80 -5.04 -21.83
N GLU A 193 -1.42 -5.68 -20.71
CA GLU A 193 -0.07 -6.19 -20.51
C GLU A 193 0.01 -7.68 -20.87
N ARG A 194 0.22 -7.96 -22.15
CA ARG A 194 0.46 -9.35 -22.59
C ARG A 194 1.83 -9.81 -22.08
N ARG A 195 1.84 -10.88 -21.25
CA ARG A 195 2.98 -11.80 -21.02
C ARG A 195 4.07 -11.35 -20.02
N ARG A 196 3.75 -10.54 -19.01
CA ARG A 196 4.73 -10.16 -17.96
C ARG A 196 5.00 -11.29 -16.95
N ILE A 197 3.95 -12.02 -16.56
CA ILE A 197 4.00 -13.27 -15.80
C ILE A 197 3.32 -14.36 -16.62
N ARG A 198 4.02 -15.47 -16.87
CA ARG A 198 3.46 -16.55 -17.71
C ARG A 198 2.79 -17.63 -16.90
N ASN A 199 3.43 -18.02 -15.79
CA ASN A 199 2.98 -19.10 -14.94
C ASN A 199 2.90 -18.65 -13.49
N VAL A 200 1.91 -19.17 -12.78
CA VAL A 200 1.77 -19.03 -11.33
C VAL A 200 1.62 -20.45 -10.81
N VAL A 201 2.47 -20.85 -9.86
CA VAL A 201 2.66 -22.27 -9.49
C VAL A 201 2.65 -22.43 -7.98
N ALA A 202 1.82 -23.34 -7.49
CA ALA A 202 1.84 -23.74 -6.08
C ALA A 202 3.11 -24.55 -5.78
N LEU A 203 3.81 -24.23 -4.68
CA LEU A 203 4.90 -25.07 -4.17
C LEU A 203 4.37 -26.41 -3.67
N ASN A 204 3.24 -26.39 -2.95
CA ASN A 204 2.53 -27.59 -2.51
C ASN A 204 1.37 -27.92 -3.47
N PRO A 205 1.37 -29.09 -4.15
CA PRO A 205 0.28 -29.49 -5.05
C PRO A 205 -1.10 -29.56 -4.38
N ASN A 206 -1.15 -29.81 -3.05
CA ASN A 206 -2.38 -29.89 -2.28
C ASN A 206 -3.00 -28.51 -1.99
N GLU A 207 -2.22 -27.44 -2.16
CA GLU A 207 -2.63 -26.05 -1.93
C GLU A 207 -3.00 -25.33 -3.25
N ARG A 208 -3.13 -26.09 -4.34
CA ARG A 208 -3.56 -25.55 -5.64
C ARG A 208 -4.95 -24.96 -5.56
N ARG A 209 -5.07 -23.67 -5.90
CA ARG A 209 -6.36 -22.98 -6.03
C ARG A 209 -6.58 -22.63 -7.49
N ARG A 210 -7.50 -23.34 -8.14
CA ARG A 210 -7.85 -23.13 -9.55
C ARG A 210 -8.89 -22.02 -9.71
N ASP A 211 -8.63 -21.05 -10.58
CA ASP A 211 -9.69 -20.21 -11.15
C ASP A 211 -10.50 -21.01 -12.20
N LYS A 212 -11.70 -20.55 -12.56
CA LYS A 212 -12.61 -21.14 -13.58
C LYS A 212 -11.99 -21.30 -14.97
N ARG A 213 -10.77 -20.79 -15.19
CA ARG A 213 -9.97 -20.90 -16.44
C ARG A 213 -8.74 -21.80 -16.33
N GLY A 214 -8.53 -22.52 -15.22
CA GLY A 214 -7.43 -23.48 -15.09
C GLY A 214 -6.05 -22.87 -14.85
N PHE A 215 -5.98 -21.59 -14.47
CA PHE A 215 -4.76 -20.99 -13.92
C PHE A 215 -4.79 -21.12 -12.39
N ASP A 216 -3.67 -21.53 -11.81
CA ASP A 216 -3.46 -21.49 -10.37
C ASP A 216 -3.33 -20.01 -9.94
N LEU A 217 -4.15 -19.59 -8.98
CA LEU A 217 -4.42 -18.23 -8.49
C LEU A 217 -5.38 -17.36 -9.31
N VAL A 218 -6.35 -16.82 -8.54
CA VAL A 218 -7.51 -16.00 -8.90
C VAL A 218 -7.07 -14.72 -9.62
N THR A 219 -6.80 -14.83 -10.92
CA THR A 219 -6.67 -13.67 -11.80
C THR A 219 -8.07 -13.29 -12.28
N SER A 220 -8.66 -12.23 -11.72
CA SER A 220 -9.89 -11.68 -12.28
C SER A 220 -9.60 -10.95 -13.61
N LYS A 221 -9.21 -11.67 -14.68
CA LYS A 221 -9.40 -11.16 -16.04
C LYS A 221 -10.91 -11.19 -16.33
N ASN A 222 -11.52 -10.02 -16.48
CA ASN A 222 -12.94 -9.73 -16.75
C ASN A 222 -13.74 -9.28 -15.51
N MET A 223 -13.70 -7.97 -15.24
CA MET A 223 -14.92 -7.24 -14.89
C MET A 223 -15.11 -6.23 -16.02
N ARG A 224 -16.12 -6.47 -16.86
CA ARG A 224 -16.69 -5.46 -17.75
C ARG A 224 -17.39 -4.39 -16.92
#